data_AF-A0A3B7MZ80-F1
#
_entry.id   AF-A0A3B7MZ80-F1
#
_cell.length_a   1.000
_cell.length_b   1.000
_cell.length_c   1.000
_cell.angle_alpha   90.00
_cell.angle_beta   90.00
_cell.angle_gamma   90.00
#
_symmetry.space_group_name_H-M   'P 1'
#
loop_
_entity.id
_entity.type
_entity.pdbx_description
1 polymer ?
#
loop_
_entity_poly.entity_id
_entity_poly.type
_entity_poly.pdbx_seq_one_letter_code
_entity_poly.pdbx_strand_id
1 'polypeptide(L)'
;MAKVISLFKLSGTISDLTFRQTKDGPVAQMKPGPTRERVLHSERFRSTRLNAAEFKLAIAAGKLLRDGLGIAKEGMRVASLNGRMNGLFYKAAMGDREHCRGERYAWYGDIQLLAGFDFNKDLLLANALPPGIRHHLDAATGVMQVEVPAFIARKKKGFPKEATHFRIVSGGAVIDPKKRSHRNDVKESELLPLRKKTPEAICLVHQLEAGGGEVLVQVLGIQLYKWEDGREVLLQGGALRILEVVRAEKGNEGTRHQGNEVGEGIEATGQPGKEVEEGNGAMRQQGNEGLEGISEGKEMRIGVRVPGGKGLLICRSSEDLHYICDPSDGISGLRAGYEATGAPANDP
;
A
#
# COMPACT_ATOMS: atom_id res chain seq x y z
N MET A 1 2.89 -19.22 -42.64
CA MET A 1 2.37 -19.57 -41.30
C MET A 1 1.32 -20.66 -41.45
N ALA A 2 1.25 -21.62 -40.53
CA ALA A 2 0.15 -22.57 -40.50
C ALA A 2 -1.18 -21.85 -40.23
N LYS A 3 -2.21 -22.17 -41.00
CA LYS A 3 -3.58 -21.67 -40.81
C LYS A 3 -4.46 -22.80 -40.30
N VAL A 4 -5.40 -22.49 -39.42
CA VAL A 4 -6.38 -23.47 -38.92
C VAL A 4 -7.55 -23.52 -39.90
N ILE A 5 -7.85 -24.69 -40.45
CA ILE A 5 -9.06 -24.90 -41.25
C ILE A 5 -10.06 -25.60 -40.34
N SER A 6 -11.13 -24.90 -39.95
CA SER A 6 -12.17 -25.42 -39.05
C SER A 6 -13.54 -24.87 -39.44
N LEU A 7 -14.58 -25.70 -39.27
CA LEU A 7 -15.98 -25.32 -39.54
C LEU A 7 -16.56 -24.34 -38.50
N PHE A 8 -15.90 -24.25 -37.33
CA PHE A 8 -16.28 -23.40 -36.22
C PHE A 8 -15.08 -22.56 -35.74
N LYS A 9 -15.35 -21.46 -35.05
CA LYS A 9 -14.32 -20.52 -34.58
C LYS A 9 -13.67 -21.05 -33.29
N LEU A 10 -12.37 -21.36 -33.36
CA LEU A 10 -11.54 -21.63 -32.19
C LEU A 10 -10.87 -20.34 -31.70
N SER A 11 -10.89 -20.14 -30.38
CA SER A 11 -10.21 -19.04 -29.69
C SER A 11 -9.89 -19.46 -28.25
N GLY A 12 -8.65 -19.23 -27.79
CA GLY A 12 -8.19 -19.64 -26.46
C GLY A 12 -6.86 -20.38 -26.53
N THR A 13 -6.48 -21.07 -25.45
CA THR A 13 -5.28 -21.90 -25.39
C THR A 13 -5.63 -23.30 -24.93
N ILE A 14 -5.17 -24.32 -25.65
CA ILE A 14 -5.30 -25.74 -25.30
C ILE A 14 -3.89 -26.28 -25.12
N SER A 15 -3.51 -26.60 -23.88
CA SER A 15 -2.13 -26.96 -23.52
C SER A 15 -1.13 -25.90 -24.02
N ASP A 16 -0.14 -26.27 -24.83
CA ASP A 16 0.81 -25.34 -25.43
C ASP A 16 0.34 -24.68 -26.74
N LEU A 17 -0.85 -24.97 -27.27
CA LEU A 17 -1.36 -24.38 -28.51
C LEU A 17 -2.34 -23.22 -28.24
N THR A 18 -1.95 -22.00 -28.63
CA THR A 18 -2.82 -20.82 -28.60
C THR A 18 -3.47 -20.60 -29.97
N PHE A 19 -4.79 -20.58 -29.99
CA PHE A 19 -5.64 -20.28 -31.15
C PHE A 19 -6.06 -18.81 -31.11
N ARG A 20 -5.67 -18.04 -32.12
CA ARG A 20 -6.02 -16.61 -32.23
C ARG A 20 -6.47 -16.26 -33.65
N GLN A 21 -7.41 -15.33 -33.72
CA GLN A 21 -7.83 -14.74 -34.99
C GLN A 21 -6.87 -13.59 -35.36
N THR A 22 -6.37 -13.58 -36.59
CA THR A 22 -5.64 -12.43 -37.16
C THR A 22 -6.38 -11.91 -38.39
N LYS A 23 -5.94 -10.75 -38.92
CA LYS A 23 -6.50 -10.19 -40.16
C LYS A 23 -6.38 -11.15 -41.35
N ASP A 24 -5.40 -12.06 -41.32
CA ASP A 24 -5.10 -13.02 -42.38
C ASP A 24 -5.76 -14.40 -42.18
N GLY A 25 -6.60 -14.53 -41.14
CA GLY A 25 -7.36 -15.73 -40.78
C GLY A 25 -7.03 -16.31 -39.39
N PRO A 26 -7.63 -17.45 -39.03
CA PRO A 26 -7.32 -18.18 -37.80
C PRO A 26 -5.93 -18.81 -37.84
N VAL A 27 -5.13 -18.57 -36.80
CA VAL A 27 -3.79 -19.17 -36.63
C VAL A 27 -3.70 -19.92 -35.30
N ALA A 28 -3.08 -21.09 -35.34
CA ALA A 28 -2.60 -21.81 -34.17
C ALA A 28 -1.09 -21.61 -34.07
N GLN A 29 -0.61 -21.27 -32.88
CA GLN A 29 0.81 -21.10 -32.59
C GLN A 29 1.12 -21.74 -31.25
N MET A 30 2.29 -22.37 -31.11
CA MET A 30 2.76 -22.77 -29.79
C MET A 30 2.95 -21.52 -28.91
N LYS A 31 2.69 -21.66 -27.61
CA LYS A 31 2.70 -20.60 -26.61
C LYS A 31 4.02 -19.80 -26.71
N PRO A 32 3.97 -18.52 -27.11
CA PRO A 32 5.20 -17.76 -27.36
C PRO A 32 5.89 -17.41 -26.03
N GLY A 33 7.03 -18.03 -25.75
CA GLY A 33 7.84 -17.73 -24.57
C GLY A 33 8.68 -18.91 -24.08
N PRO A 34 9.40 -18.75 -22.95
CA PRO A 34 10.02 -19.85 -22.24
C PRO A 34 8.95 -20.71 -21.52
N THR A 35 9.16 -22.03 -21.44
CA THR A 35 8.33 -22.91 -20.61
C THR A 35 8.53 -22.63 -19.11
N ARG A 36 7.61 -23.10 -18.26
CA ARG A 36 7.67 -22.91 -16.81
C ARG A 36 8.97 -23.48 -16.23
N GLU A 37 9.32 -24.69 -16.63
CA GLU A 37 10.51 -25.44 -16.22
C GLU A 37 11.78 -24.65 -16.61
N ARG A 38 11.78 -24.05 -17.80
CA ARG A 38 12.89 -23.20 -18.26
C ARG A 38 13.04 -21.95 -17.41
N VAL A 39 11.94 -21.31 -16.99
CA VAL A 39 11.98 -20.14 -16.08
C VAL A 39 12.42 -20.54 -14.66
N LEU A 40 11.99 -21.71 -14.18
CA LEU A 40 12.33 -22.22 -12.85
C LEU A 40 13.80 -22.63 -12.75
N HIS A 41 14.35 -23.35 -13.74
CA HIS A 41 15.64 -24.01 -13.62
C HIS A 41 16.79 -23.35 -14.40
N SER A 42 16.53 -22.58 -15.47
CA SER A 42 17.61 -21.98 -16.26
C SER A 42 18.25 -20.77 -15.57
N GLU A 43 19.58 -20.68 -15.57
CA GLU A 43 20.32 -19.56 -14.98
C GLU A 43 19.98 -18.21 -15.64
N ARG A 44 19.60 -18.20 -16.92
CA ARG A 44 19.15 -16.99 -17.64
C ARG A 44 17.96 -16.29 -16.96
N PHE A 45 17.15 -17.01 -16.19
CA PHE A 45 16.01 -16.47 -15.46
C PHE A 45 16.25 -16.23 -13.97
N ARG A 46 17.49 -16.42 -13.46
CA ARG A 46 17.82 -16.23 -12.03
C ARG A 46 17.42 -14.85 -11.52
N SER A 47 17.81 -13.77 -12.21
CA SER A 47 17.39 -12.41 -11.84
C SER A 47 15.86 -12.22 -11.85
N THR A 48 15.15 -12.88 -12.77
CA THR A 48 13.68 -12.83 -12.82
C THR A 48 13.07 -13.53 -11.59
N ARG A 49 13.61 -14.69 -11.19
CA ARG A 49 13.16 -15.42 -9.98
C ARG A 49 13.40 -14.62 -8.70
N LEU A 50 14.59 -14.01 -8.55
CA LEU A 50 14.92 -13.19 -7.38
C LEU A 50 13.98 -11.97 -7.27
N ASN A 51 13.81 -11.22 -8.35
CA ASN A 51 12.90 -10.06 -8.36
C ASN A 51 11.44 -10.48 -8.09
N ALA A 52 11.01 -11.64 -8.58
CA ALA A 52 9.66 -12.16 -8.34
C ALA A 52 9.43 -12.58 -6.87
N ALA A 53 10.46 -13.12 -6.21
CA ALA A 53 10.44 -13.43 -4.78
C ALA A 53 10.32 -12.15 -3.94
N GLU A 54 11.17 -11.15 -4.20
CA GLU A 54 11.10 -9.82 -3.55
C GLU A 54 9.74 -9.14 -3.78
N PHE A 55 9.19 -9.22 -5.00
CA PHE A 55 7.86 -8.68 -5.29
C PHE A 55 6.74 -9.41 -4.52
N LYS A 56 6.85 -10.73 -4.33
CA LYS A 56 5.92 -11.50 -3.47
C LYS A 56 5.99 -11.05 -2.01
N LEU A 57 7.20 -10.78 -1.49
CA LEU A 57 7.38 -10.22 -0.14
C LEU A 57 6.80 -8.81 -0.02
N ALA A 58 6.97 -7.95 -1.05
CA ALA A 58 6.37 -6.62 -1.10
C ALA A 58 4.83 -6.65 -1.13
N ILE A 59 4.21 -7.59 -1.85
CA ILE A 59 2.76 -7.82 -1.83
C ILE A 59 2.30 -8.18 -0.40
N ALA A 60 3.03 -9.08 0.28
CA ALA A 60 2.70 -9.49 1.64
C ALA A 60 2.84 -8.34 2.64
N ALA A 61 3.89 -7.52 2.53
CA ALA A 61 4.07 -6.31 3.35
C ALA A 61 2.92 -5.30 3.14
N GLY A 62 2.53 -5.06 1.89
CA GLY A 62 1.37 -4.23 1.57
C GLY A 62 0.05 -4.78 2.08
N LYS A 63 -0.16 -6.10 2.04
CA LYS A 63 -1.33 -6.74 2.68
C LYS A 63 -1.31 -6.49 4.18
N LEU A 64 -0.18 -6.73 4.85
CA LEU A 64 -0.04 -6.54 6.29
C LEU A 64 -0.38 -5.12 6.74
N LEU A 65 0.09 -4.09 6.02
CA LEU A 65 -0.32 -2.71 6.30
C LEU A 65 -1.82 -2.50 6.10
N ARG A 66 -2.38 -2.93 4.96
CA ARG A 66 -3.83 -2.76 4.71
C ARG A 66 -4.68 -3.43 5.79
N ASP A 67 -4.28 -4.60 6.26
CA ASP A 67 -4.99 -5.31 7.32
C ASP A 67 -4.88 -4.50 8.63
N GLY A 68 -3.68 -4.06 9.00
CA GLY A 68 -3.43 -3.19 10.16
C GLY A 68 -4.17 -1.85 10.13
N LEU A 69 -4.48 -1.28 8.96
CA LEU A 69 -5.31 -0.07 8.89
C LEU A 69 -6.81 -0.30 9.18
N GLY A 70 -7.27 -1.54 9.39
CA GLY A 70 -8.61 -1.82 9.93
C GLY A 70 -9.75 -1.10 9.18
N ILE A 71 -10.65 -0.45 9.93
CA ILE A 71 -11.77 0.34 9.37
C ILE A 71 -11.33 1.67 8.73
N ALA A 72 -10.12 2.17 9.04
CA ALA A 72 -9.66 3.49 8.58
C ALA A 72 -9.56 3.62 7.05
N LYS A 73 -9.48 2.50 6.32
CA LYS A 73 -9.43 2.43 4.84
C LYS A 73 -10.79 2.21 4.16
N GLU A 74 -11.87 2.11 4.92
CA GLU A 74 -13.21 1.86 4.38
C GLU A 74 -13.75 3.09 3.64
N GLY A 75 -14.54 2.85 2.58
CA GLY A 75 -14.99 3.92 1.67
C GLY A 75 -13.91 4.52 0.76
N MET A 76 -12.64 4.10 0.86
CA MET A 76 -11.49 4.75 0.19
C MET A 76 -10.79 3.88 -0.86
N ARG A 77 -11.30 2.66 -1.10
CA ARG A 77 -10.65 1.68 -1.99
C ARG A 77 -10.96 1.99 -3.46
N VAL A 78 -9.91 2.09 -4.27
CA VAL A 78 -9.99 2.15 -5.74
C VAL A 78 -9.32 0.92 -6.35
N ALA A 79 -9.77 0.48 -7.53
CA ALA A 79 -9.23 -0.73 -8.20
C ALA A 79 -7.70 -0.73 -8.38
N SER A 80 -7.09 0.46 -8.54
CA SER A 80 -5.64 0.62 -8.69
C SER A 80 -4.83 0.55 -7.39
N LEU A 81 -5.47 0.54 -6.21
CA LEU A 81 -4.80 0.66 -4.90
C LEU A 81 -3.69 -0.38 -4.72
N ASN A 82 -4.02 -1.66 -4.90
CA ASN A 82 -3.07 -2.76 -4.68
C ASN A 82 -1.84 -2.62 -5.59
N GLY A 83 -2.04 -2.35 -6.88
CA GLY A 83 -0.92 -2.20 -7.83
C GLY A 83 0.02 -1.05 -7.48
N ARG A 84 -0.54 0.14 -7.16
CA ARG A 84 0.26 1.31 -6.75
C ARG A 84 1.05 1.04 -5.47
N MET A 85 0.39 0.48 -4.48
CA MET A 85 0.97 0.24 -3.16
C MET A 85 2.01 -0.89 -3.19
N ASN A 86 1.75 -2.01 -3.87
CA ASN A 86 2.72 -3.10 -4.05
C ASN A 86 3.98 -2.60 -4.78
N GLY A 87 3.82 -1.72 -5.79
CA GLY A 87 4.95 -1.07 -6.46
C GLY A 87 5.77 -0.16 -5.54
N LEU A 88 5.13 0.47 -4.55
CA LEU A 88 5.80 1.30 -3.55
C LEU A 88 6.54 0.46 -2.50
N PHE A 89 5.92 -0.60 -1.98
CA PHE A 89 6.59 -1.57 -1.10
C PHE A 89 7.77 -2.27 -1.79
N TYR A 90 7.68 -2.55 -3.09
CA TYR A 90 8.80 -3.11 -3.86
C TYR A 90 9.96 -2.11 -4.01
N LYS A 91 9.67 -0.81 -4.17
CA LYS A 91 10.71 0.25 -4.12
C LYS A 91 11.35 0.34 -2.73
N ALA A 92 10.55 0.34 -1.66
CA ALA A 92 11.06 0.32 -0.28
C ALA A 92 12.02 -0.87 -0.05
N ALA A 93 11.64 -2.07 -0.51
CA ALA A 93 12.47 -3.27 -0.42
C ALA A 93 13.82 -3.17 -1.17
N MET A 94 13.95 -2.32 -2.20
CA MET A 94 15.25 -2.10 -2.85
C MET A 94 16.27 -1.41 -1.93
N GLY A 95 15.79 -0.66 -0.93
CA GLY A 95 16.61 -0.02 0.11
C GLY A 95 17.06 -0.97 1.23
N ASP A 96 16.56 -2.20 1.28
CA ASP A 96 16.99 -3.21 2.25
C ASP A 96 18.46 -3.59 2.00
N ARG A 97 19.29 -3.36 3.02
CA ARG A 97 20.73 -3.67 3.05
C ARG A 97 21.07 -4.82 4.01
N GLU A 98 20.12 -5.29 4.80
CA GLU A 98 20.30 -6.40 5.73
C GLU A 98 20.18 -7.75 4.99
N HIS A 99 19.29 -7.82 3.99
CA HIS A 99 18.97 -9.07 3.30
C HIS A 99 19.59 -9.19 1.90
N CYS A 100 19.92 -10.43 1.55
CA CYS A 100 20.36 -10.82 0.21
C CYS A 100 19.30 -10.54 -0.86
N ARG A 101 19.74 -10.24 -2.09
CA ARG A 101 18.84 -10.07 -3.24
C ARG A 101 18.07 -11.36 -3.50
N GLY A 102 16.75 -11.24 -3.62
CA GLY A 102 15.79 -12.35 -3.64
C GLY A 102 14.97 -12.47 -2.34
N GLU A 103 15.50 -11.93 -1.24
CA GLU A 103 14.97 -12.12 0.12
C GLU A 103 14.75 -10.78 0.85
N ARG A 104 14.79 -9.66 0.11
CA ARG A 104 14.62 -8.32 0.67
C ARG A 104 13.19 -8.05 1.12
N TYR A 105 13.09 -7.41 2.28
CA TYR A 105 11.83 -7.06 2.94
C TYR A 105 11.62 -5.55 2.94
N ALA A 106 10.46 -5.13 2.43
CA ALA A 106 10.10 -3.71 2.38
C ALA A 106 10.13 -3.02 3.75
N TRP A 107 9.77 -3.74 4.81
CA TRP A 107 9.81 -3.25 6.19
C TRP A 107 11.21 -3.13 6.79
N TYR A 108 12.27 -3.55 6.09
CA TYR A 108 13.68 -3.37 6.49
C TYR A 108 14.44 -2.42 5.55
N GLY A 109 13.84 -2.04 4.42
CA GLY A 109 14.37 -1.02 3.52
C GLY A 109 13.83 0.38 3.80
N ASP A 110 13.67 1.16 2.73
CA ASP A 110 13.27 2.57 2.81
C ASP A 110 11.75 2.73 2.99
N ILE A 111 11.32 2.63 4.25
CA ILE A 111 9.93 2.80 4.67
C ILE A 111 9.43 4.25 4.55
N GLN A 112 10.31 5.24 4.45
CA GLN A 112 9.90 6.65 4.34
C GLN A 112 9.20 6.95 3.01
N LEU A 113 9.46 6.14 1.97
CA LEU A 113 8.72 6.17 0.71
C LEU A 113 7.21 5.95 0.86
N LEU A 114 6.74 5.38 1.98
CA LEU A 114 5.32 5.19 2.26
C LEU A 114 4.63 6.51 2.69
N ALA A 115 5.36 7.46 3.28
CA ALA A 115 4.80 8.74 3.71
C ALA A 115 4.26 9.53 2.50
N GLY A 116 3.12 10.19 2.69
CA GLY A 116 2.40 10.88 1.62
C GLY A 116 1.59 9.99 0.66
N PHE A 117 1.59 8.66 0.81
CA PHE A 117 0.81 7.78 -0.08
C PHE A 117 -0.71 7.95 0.10
N ASP A 118 -1.38 8.47 -0.92
CA ASP A 118 -2.85 8.53 -0.99
C ASP A 118 -3.45 7.18 -1.44
N PHE A 119 -4.42 6.66 -0.70
CA PHE A 119 -5.14 5.42 -1.01
C PHE A 119 -6.15 5.59 -2.16
N ASN A 120 -6.77 6.77 -2.23
CA ASN A 120 -7.62 7.17 -3.34
C ASN A 120 -6.83 8.11 -4.26
N LYS A 121 -6.47 7.65 -5.46
CA LYS A 121 -5.78 8.49 -6.47
C LYS A 121 -6.70 9.50 -7.16
N ASP A 122 -8.02 9.29 -7.07
CA ASP A 122 -9.04 10.13 -7.71
C ASP A 122 -9.54 11.24 -6.75
N LEU A 123 -9.20 11.12 -5.45
CA LEU A 123 -9.35 12.16 -4.43
C LEU A 123 -8.17 12.11 -3.44
N LEU A 124 -7.17 12.96 -3.67
CA LEU A 124 -6.02 13.14 -2.76
C LEU A 124 -6.47 13.82 -1.46
N LEU A 125 -5.89 13.45 -0.32
CA LEU A 125 -6.30 14.01 0.98
C LEU A 125 -6.14 15.55 1.04
N ALA A 126 -5.05 16.07 0.47
CA ALA A 126 -4.79 17.52 0.38
C ALA A 126 -5.83 18.31 -0.43
N ASN A 127 -6.63 17.64 -1.28
CA ASN A 127 -7.74 18.28 -2.01
C ASN A 127 -9.05 18.22 -1.21
N ALA A 128 -9.20 17.21 -0.35
CA ALA A 128 -10.40 16.91 0.42
C ALA A 128 -10.48 17.69 1.74
N LEU A 129 -9.35 17.85 2.44
CA LEU A 129 -9.22 18.51 3.74
C LEU A 129 -8.59 19.92 3.62
N PRO A 130 -8.68 20.76 4.67
CA PRO A 130 -8.03 22.08 4.69
C PRO A 130 -6.49 21.97 4.76
N PRO A 131 -5.76 23.03 4.39
CA PRO A 131 -4.35 23.18 4.77
C PRO A 131 -4.22 23.39 6.30
N GLY A 132 -3.00 23.29 6.83
CA GLY A 132 -2.73 23.55 8.25
C GLY A 132 -3.05 22.39 9.20
N ILE A 133 -3.26 21.18 8.67
CA ILE A 133 -3.31 19.95 9.47
C ILE A 133 -1.96 19.76 10.15
N ARG A 134 -1.96 19.55 11.46
CA ARG A 134 -0.76 19.16 12.22
C ARG A 134 -0.83 17.69 12.58
N HIS A 135 0.31 17.04 12.66
CA HIS A 135 0.44 15.68 13.18
C HIS A 135 1.76 15.53 13.92
N HIS A 136 1.82 14.52 14.78
CA HIS A 136 3.00 14.15 15.54
C HIS A 136 2.94 12.64 15.81
N LEU A 137 4.07 11.95 15.60
CA LEU A 137 4.27 10.55 15.93
C LEU A 137 5.55 10.46 16.78
N ASP A 138 5.41 10.06 18.04
CA ASP A 138 6.54 9.70 18.91
C ASP A 138 6.66 8.18 19.00
N ALA A 139 7.73 7.64 18.43
CA ALA A 139 8.01 6.21 18.41
C ALA A 139 8.48 5.65 19.77
N ALA A 140 8.95 6.50 20.68
CA ALA A 140 9.43 6.10 22.01
C ALA A 140 8.28 5.99 23.01
N THR A 141 7.33 6.92 22.99
CA THR A 141 6.12 6.86 23.83
C THR A 141 4.95 6.13 23.18
N GLY A 142 4.97 5.95 21.85
CA GLY A 142 3.84 5.39 21.10
C GLY A 142 2.67 6.36 20.90
N VAL A 143 2.84 7.64 21.23
CA VAL A 143 1.82 8.67 21.04
C VAL A 143 1.74 9.04 19.56
N MET A 144 0.53 9.03 18.99
CA MET A 144 0.27 9.63 17.68
C MET A 144 -0.89 10.62 17.79
N GLN A 145 -0.68 11.87 17.39
CA GLN A 145 -1.70 12.91 17.42
C GLN A 145 -1.90 13.49 16.02
N VAL A 146 -3.14 13.84 15.70
CA VAL A 146 -3.48 14.66 14.54
C VAL A 146 -4.47 15.75 14.94
N GLU A 147 -4.27 16.95 14.41
CA GLU A 147 -5.12 18.13 14.60
C GLU A 147 -5.56 18.64 13.23
N VAL A 148 -6.86 18.58 12.94
CA VAL A 148 -7.46 19.17 11.74
C VAL A 148 -8.14 20.49 12.14
N PRO A 149 -7.66 21.66 11.67
CA PRO A 149 -8.21 22.94 12.06
C PRO A 149 -9.66 23.11 11.59
N ALA A 150 -10.44 23.92 12.30
CA ALA A 150 -11.86 24.12 12.01
C ALA A 150 -12.09 24.65 10.58
N PHE A 151 -12.94 23.98 9.79
CA PHE A 151 -13.07 24.25 8.36
C PHE A 151 -14.49 24.11 7.83
N ILE A 152 -14.73 24.55 6.59
CA ILE A 152 -16.01 24.35 5.88
C ILE A 152 -15.80 23.23 4.85
N ALA A 153 -16.41 22.07 5.10
CA ALA A 153 -16.33 20.89 4.23
C ALA A 153 -17.19 21.06 2.96
N ARG A 154 -16.78 21.95 2.04
CA ARG A 154 -17.44 22.14 0.75
C ARG A 154 -17.26 20.89 -0.11
N LYS A 155 -18.30 20.46 -0.85
CA LYS A 155 -18.18 19.37 -1.84
C LYS A 155 -17.07 19.69 -2.84
N LYS A 156 -16.09 18.79 -2.97
CA LYS A 156 -14.95 18.90 -3.90
C LYS A 156 -15.19 18.04 -5.15
N LYS A 157 -14.43 18.31 -6.22
CA LYS A 157 -14.30 17.38 -7.34
C LYS A 157 -13.75 16.05 -6.80
N GLY A 158 -14.42 14.93 -7.10
CA GLY A 158 -14.09 13.60 -6.58
C GLY A 158 -15.01 13.10 -5.46
N PHE A 159 -15.76 13.99 -4.77
CA PHE A 159 -16.75 13.54 -3.78
C PHE A 159 -17.97 12.92 -4.49
N PRO A 160 -18.58 11.86 -3.94
CA PRO A 160 -19.85 11.30 -4.43
C PRO A 160 -20.96 12.36 -4.46
N LYS A 161 -21.81 12.32 -5.49
CA LYS A 161 -22.93 13.27 -5.65
C LYS A 161 -23.87 13.24 -4.45
N GLU A 162 -24.14 12.04 -3.91
CA GLU A 162 -25.05 11.78 -2.79
C GLU A 162 -24.47 12.04 -1.40
N ALA A 163 -23.17 12.35 -1.27
CA ALA A 163 -22.57 12.62 0.03
C ALA A 163 -23.27 13.83 0.70
N THR A 164 -23.69 13.68 1.96
CA THR A 164 -24.31 14.75 2.76
C THR A 164 -23.52 15.02 4.03
N HIS A 165 -22.84 14.01 4.57
CA HIS A 165 -22.04 14.08 5.80
C HIS A 165 -20.65 13.48 5.57
N PHE A 166 -19.77 13.65 6.55
CA PHE A 166 -18.42 13.09 6.58
C PHE A 166 -18.00 12.76 8.01
N ARG A 167 -17.03 11.84 8.14
CA ARG A 167 -16.21 11.71 9.35
C ARG A 167 -14.75 11.95 8.98
N ILE A 168 -14.00 12.60 9.86
CA ILE A 168 -12.54 12.52 9.84
C ILE A 168 -12.16 11.21 10.51
N VAL A 169 -11.29 10.42 9.88
CA VAL A 169 -10.76 9.19 10.47
C VAL A 169 -9.25 9.29 10.59
N SER A 170 -8.71 8.93 11.74
CA SER A 170 -7.28 8.75 11.95
C SER A 170 -7.01 7.35 12.46
N GLY A 171 -5.87 6.79 12.08
CA GLY A 171 -5.44 5.48 12.54
C GLY A 171 -3.96 5.47 12.85
N GLY A 172 -3.61 4.89 13.99
CA GLY A 172 -2.27 4.38 14.24
C GLY A 172 -2.24 2.87 13.97
N ALA A 173 -1.16 2.40 13.35
CA ALA A 173 -0.86 0.98 13.24
C ALA A 173 0.59 0.71 13.63
N VAL A 174 0.82 -0.33 14.43
CA VAL A 174 2.15 -0.87 14.73
C VAL A 174 2.27 -2.21 14.04
N ILE A 175 3.26 -2.33 13.16
CA ILE A 175 3.56 -3.52 12.37
C ILE A 175 4.76 -4.24 12.97
N ASP A 176 4.64 -5.54 13.23
CA ASP A 176 5.78 -6.42 13.54
C ASP A 176 6.20 -7.15 12.25
N PRO A 177 7.33 -6.77 11.62
CA PRO A 177 7.77 -7.40 10.38
C PRO A 177 8.21 -8.86 10.54
N LYS A 178 8.61 -9.26 11.75
CA LYS A 178 9.12 -10.60 12.07
C LYS A 178 7.97 -11.58 12.28
N LYS A 179 7.02 -11.22 13.14
CA LYS A 179 5.82 -12.03 13.42
C LYS A 179 4.76 -11.92 12.31
N ARG A 180 4.88 -10.93 11.41
CA ARG A 180 3.90 -10.59 10.37
C ARG A 180 2.52 -10.28 10.95
N SER A 181 2.52 -9.68 12.13
CA SER A 181 1.34 -9.25 12.88
C SER A 181 1.23 -7.73 12.92
N HIS A 182 0.08 -7.22 13.34
CA HIS A 182 -0.16 -5.80 13.54
C HIS A 182 -0.98 -5.56 14.81
N ARG A 183 -0.84 -4.37 15.38
CA ARG A 183 -1.75 -3.76 16.36
C ARG A 183 -2.24 -2.44 15.78
N ASN A 184 -3.44 -1.99 16.13
CA ASN A 184 -3.97 -0.73 15.63
C ASN A 184 -4.93 -0.06 16.63
N ASP A 185 -5.08 1.24 16.45
CA ASP A 185 -6.10 2.07 17.08
C ASP A 185 -6.64 2.99 15.98
N VAL A 186 -7.96 3.04 15.81
CA VAL A 186 -8.63 3.83 14.79
C VAL A 186 -9.71 4.65 15.45
N LYS A 187 -9.70 5.96 15.19
CA LYS A 187 -10.63 6.91 15.79
C LYS A 187 -11.26 7.75 14.70
N GLU A 188 -12.54 8.02 14.88
CA GLU A 188 -13.34 8.81 13.97
C GLU A 188 -13.91 10.03 14.71
N SER A 189 -14.10 11.13 14.00
CA SER A 189 -14.89 12.25 14.51
C SER A 189 -16.37 11.87 14.60
N GLU A 190 -17.15 12.73 15.25
CA GLU A 190 -18.60 12.76 15.04
C GLU A 190 -18.95 12.88 13.55
N LEU A 191 -20.19 12.49 13.21
CA LEU A 191 -20.70 12.61 11.85
C LEU A 191 -21.07 14.08 11.56
N LEU A 192 -20.25 14.74 10.75
CA LEU A 192 -20.38 16.17 10.49
C LEU A 192 -21.03 16.46 9.13
N PRO A 193 -21.97 17.42 9.03
CA PRO A 193 -22.62 17.77 7.77
C PRO A 193 -21.67 18.51 6.83
N LEU A 194 -21.66 18.11 5.56
CA LEU A 194 -20.98 18.85 4.50
C LEU A 194 -21.59 20.25 4.34
N ARG A 195 -20.78 21.18 3.82
CA ARG A 195 -21.10 22.59 3.57
C ARG A 195 -21.37 23.46 4.80
N LYS A 196 -21.46 22.90 6.01
CA LYS A 196 -21.38 23.67 7.27
C LYS A 196 -19.91 23.82 7.70
N LYS A 197 -19.64 24.80 8.58
CA LYS A 197 -18.36 24.88 9.30
C LYS A 197 -18.35 23.80 10.39
N THR A 198 -17.22 23.15 10.63
CA THR A 198 -17.05 22.34 11.83
C THR A 198 -17.16 23.24 13.08
N PRO A 199 -17.69 22.75 14.22
CA PRO A 199 -17.81 23.57 15.43
C PRO A 199 -16.45 24.09 15.89
N GLU A 200 -15.47 23.19 15.92
CA GLU A 200 -14.11 23.42 16.40
C GLU A 200 -13.07 22.64 15.56
N ALA A 201 -11.83 22.61 16.04
CA ALA A 201 -10.75 21.79 15.48
C ALA A 201 -10.92 20.32 15.94
N ILE A 202 -10.68 19.38 15.03
CA ILE A 202 -10.84 17.94 15.30
C ILE A 202 -9.47 17.41 15.70
N CYS A 203 -9.33 16.96 16.96
CA CYS A 203 -8.13 16.32 17.45
C CYS A 203 -8.38 14.84 17.71
N LEU A 204 -7.52 13.97 17.15
CA LEU A 204 -7.56 12.53 17.36
C LEU A 204 -6.18 12.08 17.87
N VAL A 205 -6.17 11.32 18.96
CA VAL A 205 -4.95 10.88 19.66
C VAL A 205 -4.99 9.36 19.81
N HIS A 206 -3.90 8.70 19.43
CA HIS A 206 -3.68 7.26 19.55
C HIS A 206 -2.54 6.98 20.54
N GLN A 207 -2.62 5.85 21.24
CA GLN A 207 -1.60 5.36 22.14
C GLN A 207 -1.26 3.93 21.76
N LEU A 208 -0.15 3.73 21.05
CA LEU A 208 0.29 2.44 20.54
C LEU A 208 1.80 2.27 20.73
N GLU A 209 2.17 1.65 21.85
CA GLU A 209 3.56 1.28 22.12
C GLU A 209 4.12 0.35 21.03
N ALA A 210 5.39 0.55 20.68
CA ALA A 210 6.10 -0.23 19.67
C ALA A 210 7.44 -0.74 20.23
N GLY A 211 7.67 -2.04 20.11
CA GLY A 211 8.92 -2.68 20.48
C GLY A 211 10.01 -2.50 19.42
N GLY A 212 11.27 -2.64 19.84
CA GLY A 212 12.43 -2.39 18.97
C GLY A 212 12.41 -3.14 17.63
N GLY A 213 12.35 -2.38 16.53
CA GLY A 213 12.27 -2.87 15.16
C GLY A 213 10.86 -3.02 14.60
N GLU A 214 9.81 -2.89 15.42
CA GLU A 214 8.44 -2.67 14.93
C GLU A 214 8.34 -1.31 14.20
N VAL A 215 7.34 -1.17 13.33
CA VAL A 215 7.14 0.03 12.50
C VAL A 215 5.78 0.64 12.82
N LEU A 216 5.79 1.90 13.28
CA LEU A 216 4.61 2.72 13.49
C LEU A 216 4.22 3.40 12.17
N VAL A 217 2.92 3.44 11.88
CA VAL A 217 2.34 4.09 10.70
C VAL A 217 1.13 4.90 11.14
N GLN A 218 1.17 6.21 10.90
CA GLN A 218 0.04 7.11 11.15
C GLN A 218 -0.69 7.42 9.84
N VAL A 219 -2.03 7.34 9.85
CA VAL A 219 -2.88 7.73 8.72
C VAL A 219 -3.93 8.76 9.13
N LEU A 220 -4.33 9.59 8.16
CA LEU A 220 -5.47 10.50 8.25
C LEU A 220 -6.32 10.39 7.00
N GLY A 221 -7.63 10.47 7.16
CA GLY A 221 -8.60 10.35 6.10
C GLY A 221 -9.90 11.09 6.34
N ILE A 222 -10.73 11.06 5.31
CA ILE A 222 -12.12 11.53 5.33
C ILE A 222 -13.00 10.48 4.67
N GLN A 223 -13.91 9.92 5.47
CA GLN A 223 -15.01 9.05 5.02
C GLN A 223 -16.20 9.94 4.65
N LEU A 224 -16.95 9.54 3.63
CA LEU A 224 -18.10 10.31 3.13
C LEU A 224 -19.37 9.49 3.30
N TYR A 225 -20.43 10.11 3.78
CA TYR A 225 -21.68 9.43 4.14
C TYR A 225 -22.89 10.06 3.46
N LYS A 226 -23.88 9.23 3.19
CA LYS A 226 -25.27 9.65 2.94
C LYS A 226 -26.07 9.49 4.24
N TRP A 227 -26.71 10.56 4.68
CA TRP A 227 -27.73 10.54 5.72
C TRP A 227 -29.09 10.59 5.05
N GLU A 228 -29.88 9.54 5.24
CA GLU A 228 -31.21 9.34 4.62
C GLU A 228 -32.05 8.52 5.61
N ASP A 229 -33.31 8.92 5.83
CA ASP A 229 -34.26 8.24 6.73
C ASP A 229 -33.73 7.88 8.13
N GLY A 230 -32.92 8.79 8.71
CA GLY A 230 -32.31 8.61 10.04
C GLY A 230 -31.19 7.57 10.09
N ARG A 231 -30.71 7.10 8.93
CA ARG A 231 -29.60 6.16 8.79
C ARG A 231 -28.41 6.82 8.11
N GLU A 232 -27.22 6.43 8.56
CA GLU A 232 -25.95 6.79 7.97
C GLU A 232 -25.40 5.65 7.11
N VAL A 233 -25.12 5.93 5.85
CA VAL A 233 -24.61 4.97 4.86
C VAL A 233 -23.24 5.45 4.37
N LEU A 234 -22.20 4.64 4.59
CA LEU A 234 -20.85 4.91 4.10
C LEU A 234 -20.80 4.82 2.57
N LEU A 235 -20.24 5.84 1.93
CA LEU A 235 -20.06 5.92 0.48
C LEU A 235 -18.62 5.61 0.09
N GLN A 236 -18.45 4.97 -1.08
CA GLN A 236 -17.14 4.85 -1.72
C GLN A 236 -16.75 6.18 -2.35
N GLY A 237 -15.47 6.56 -2.24
CA GLY A 237 -14.92 7.82 -2.74
C GLY A 237 -14.33 8.74 -1.66
N GLY A 238 -14.14 8.27 -0.43
CA GLY A 238 -13.35 8.96 0.60
C GLY A 238 -11.86 9.03 0.25
N ALA A 239 -11.06 9.68 1.10
CA ALA A 239 -9.61 9.76 0.96
C ALA A 239 -8.89 9.28 2.24
N LEU A 240 -7.75 8.61 2.09
CA LEU A 240 -6.80 8.29 3.16
C LEU A 240 -5.39 8.62 2.68
N ARG A 241 -4.54 9.10 3.58
CA ARG A 241 -3.10 9.27 3.34
C ARG A 241 -2.30 8.73 4.51
N ILE A 242 -1.17 8.11 4.21
CA ILE A 242 -0.12 7.86 5.20
C ILE A 242 0.54 9.19 5.51
N LEU A 243 0.40 9.68 6.75
CA LEU A 243 1.04 10.92 7.18
C LEU A 243 2.53 10.67 7.40
N GLU A 244 2.83 9.73 8.29
CA GLU A 244 4.18 9.46 8.78
C GLU A 244 4.39 7.97 9.02
N VAL A 245 5.64 7.50 8.88
CA VAL A 245 6.07 6.14 9.15
C VAL A 245 7.40 6.19 9.89
N VAL A 246 7.49 5.56 11.07
CA VAL A 246 8.70 5.55 11.89
C VAL A 246 8.98 4.13 12.36
N ARG A 247 10.26 3.73 12.37
CA ARG A 247 10.67 2.48 13.04
C ARG A 247 10.97 2.78 14.49
N ALA A 248 10.39 2.00 15.41
CA ALA A 248 10.79 2.03 16.81
C ALA A 248 12.25 1.56 16.95
N GLU A 249 13.09 2.37 17.57
CA GLU A 249 14.45 1.95 17.92
C GLU A 249 14.40 0.83 18.97
N LYS A 250 15.44 -0.02 18.99
CA LYS A 250 15.62 -0.90 20.14
C LYS A 250 15.97 -0.02 21.33
N GLY A 251 15.08 0.06 22.32
CA GLY A 251 15.38 0.77 23.55
C GLY A 251 16.70 0.28 24.13
N ASN A 252 17.61 1.20 24.38
CA ASN A 252 18.83 0.91 25.13
C ASN A 252 18.43 0.62 26.59
N GLU A 253 18.27 -0.67 26.92
CA GLU A 253 18.25 -1.15 28.30
C GLU A 253 19.65 -1.00 28.91
N GLY A 254 19.97 0.25 29.27
CA GLY A 254 21.28 0.72 29.68
C GLY A 254 21.45 2.16 29.19
N THR A 255 21.33 3.21 30.00
CA THR A 255 21.87 3.27 31.37
C THR A 255 20.99 4.13 32.28
N ARG A 256 20.26 3.49 33.20
CA ARG A 256 19.77 4.19 34.41
C ARG A 256 20.94 4.32 35.39
N HIS A 257 21.77 5.35 35.21
CA HIS A 257 22.63 5.79 36.31
C HIS A 257 21.75 6.39 37.41
N GLN A 258 21.53 5.61 38.47
CA GLN A 258 21.34 6.20 39.79
C GLN A 258 22.61 6.98 40.12
N GLY A 259 22.45 8.24 40.48
CA GLY A 259 23.52 9.18 40.76
C GLY A 259 22.95 10.38 41.50
N ASN A 260 22.39 10.10 42.68
CA ASN A 260 21.89 11.13 43.57
C ASN A 260 23.01 11.47 44.56
N GLU A 261 23.71 12.59 44.34
CA GLU A 261 24.57 13.16 45.37
C GLU A 261 24.66 14.69 45.23
N VAL A 262 24.89 15.34 46.37
CA VAL A 262 24.78 16.78 46.60
C VAL A 262 26.17 17.38 46.65
N GLY A 263 26.39 18.57 46.06
CA GLY A 263 27.64 19.29 46.31
C GLY A 263 27.91 20.48 45.40
N GLU A 264 27.76 21.68 45.98
CA GLU A 264 28.62 22.87 45.83
C GLU A 264 28.97 23.39 44.41
N GLY A 265 28.62 24.66 44.17
CA GLY A 265 29.01 25.39 42.96
C GLY A 265 30.32 26.16 43.13
N ILE A 266 30.96 26.45 41.99
CA ILE A 266 31.99 27.49 41.83
C ILE A 266 31.66 28.26 40.54
N GLU A 267 31.67 29.59 40.61
CA GLU A 267 31.56 30.47 39.44
C GLU A 267 32.88 30.53 38.68
N ALA A 268 32.84 30.48 37.34
CA ALA A 268 33.95 30.95 36.50
C ALA A 268 33.45 31.47 35.13
N THR A 269 33.48 32.79 35.00
CA THR A 269 33.33 33.60 33.78
C THR A 269 34.14 33.11 32.56
N GLY A 270 33.59 33.24 31.34
CA GLY A 270 34.39 33.13 30.11
C GLY A 270 33.62 33.04 28.77
N GLN A 271 33.36 34.19 28.14
CA GLN A 271 33.02 34.33 26.71
C GLN A 271 34.13 35.17 26.03
N PRO A 272 34.21 35.27 24.68
CA PRO A 272 33.82 34.32 23.63
C PRO A 272 34.90 34.18 22.50
N GLY A 273 34.59 33.39 21.47
CA GLY A 273 34.96 33.74 20.09
C GLY A 273 35.99 32.85 19.36
N LYS A 274 35.57 32.32 18.20
CA LYS A 274 36.14 32.68 16.89
C LYS A 274 35.32 32.06 15.74
N GLU A 275 34.80 32.93 14.87
CA GLU A 275 34.37 32.58 13.51
C GLU A 275 35.61 32.36 12.63
N VAL A 276 35.50 31.47 11.63
CA VAL A 276 36.27 31.54 10.38
C VAL A 276 35.34 31.15 9.23
N GLU A 277 35.45 31.89 8.14
CA GLU A 277 34.55 31.91 6.99
C GLU A 277 34.76 30.79 5.94
N GLU A 278 33.71 30.61 5.15
CA GLU A 278 33.63 30.34 3.70
C GLU A 278 34.53 29.29 3.00
N GLY A 279 33.85 28.50 2.14
CA GLY A 279 34.44 27.61 1.14
C GLY A 279 33.48 27.37 -0.02
N ASN A 280 33.22 28.40 -0.83
CA ASN A 280 32.29 28.36 -1.96
C ASN A 280 32.74 27.35 -3.05
N GLY A 281 31.80 26.56 -3.60
CA GLY A 281 32.11 25.47 -4.53
C GLY A 281 31.00 25.18 -5.55
N ALA A 282 30.63 26.18 -6.35
CA ALA A 282 29.62 26.01 -7.40
C ALA A 282 30.14 25.16 -8.57
N MET A 283 29.38 24.12 -8.97
CA MET A 283 29.61 23.40 -10.22
C MET A 283 28.37 23.41 -11.12
N ARG A 284 28.62 23.57 -12.42
CA ARG A 284 27.61 23.96 -13.41
C ARG A 284 26.64 22.85 -13.81
N GLN A 285 25.46 23.32 -14.19
CA GLN A 285 24.45 22.69 -15.03
C GLN A 285 25.02 21.79 -16.15
N GLN A 286 24.39 20.64 -16.33
CA GLN A 286 24.00 20.18 -17.67
C GLN A 286 22.49 19.90 -17.62
N GLY A 287 21.73 20.60 -18.45
CA GLY A 287 20.33 20.24 -18.68
C GLY A 287 20.25 19.05 -19.63
N ASN A 288 19.11 18.36 -19.62
CA ASN A 288 18.65 17.73 -20.85
C ASN A 288 17.13 17.84 -20.97
N GLU A 289 16.67 17.89 -22.20
CA GLU A 289 15.39 18.46 -22.60
C GLU A 289 14.23 17.46 -22.49
N GLY A 290 13.01 18.02 -22.39
CA GLY A 290 11.82 17.44 -23.00
C GLY A 290 11.19 16.22 -22.33
N LEU A 291 9.94 16.40 -21.90
CA LEU A 291 8.81 15.64 -22.47
C LEU A 291 7.51 16.34 -22.10
N GLU A 292 6.85 16.92 -23.11
CA GLU A 292 5.54 17.53 -22.96
C GLU A 292 4.45 16.50 -22.61
N GLY A 293 3.34 16.99 -22.08
CA GLY A 293 2.27 16.15 -21.53
C GLY A 293 1.51 15.36 -22.60
N ILE A 294 1.04 14.16 -22.21
CA ILE A 294 -0.05 13.47 -22.89
C ILE A 294 -1.05 13.03 -21.81
N SER A 295 -2.28 13.54 -21.91
CA SER A 295 -3.40 13.17 -21.06
C SER A 295 -4.00 11.80 -21.44
N GLU A 296 -4.96 11.37 -20.63
CA GLU A 296 -5.81 10.17 -20.79
C GLU A 296 -5.21 8.81 -20.37
N GLY A 297 -6.11 7.96 -19.86
CA GLY A 297 -5.79 6.91 -18.90
C GLY A 297 -5.02 5.72 -19.50
N LYS A 298 -3.94 5.32 -18.83
CA LYS A 298 -3.23 4.06 -19.06
C LYS A 298 -2.92 3.32 -17.77
N GLU A 299 -3.01 2.00 -17.85
CA GLU A 299 -2.52 1.07 -16.84
C GLU A 299 -1.03 1.32 -16.55
N MET A 300 -0.61 1.20 -15.29
CA MET A 300 0.81 1.31 -14.94
C MET A 300 1.57 0.07 -15.42
N ARG A 301 2.28 0.19 -16.55
CA ARG A 301 3.07 -0.89 -17.14
C ARG A 301 4.54 -0.74 -16.76
N ILE A 302 5.01 -1.56 -15.81
CA ILE A 302 6.43 -1.63 -15.45
C ILE A 302 7.15 -2.50 -16.48
N GLY A 303 7.73 -1.87 -17.50
CA GLY A 303 8.51 -2.55 -18.53
C GLY A 303 9.97 -2.77 -18.11
N VAL A 304 10.33 -3.99 -17.70
CA VAL A 304 11.73 -4.38 -17.53
C VAL A 304 12.31 -4.76 -18.89
N ARG A 305 13.32 -4.02 -19.36
CA ARG A 305 14.02 -4.32 -20.63
C ARG A 305 14.97 -5.52 -20.43
N VAL A 306 14.52 -6.70 -20.84
CA VAL A 306 15.36 -7.91 -20.88
C VAL A 306 16.18 -7.94 -22.18
N PRO A 307 17.48 -8.27 -22.16
CA PRO A 307 18.23 -8.52 -23.39
C PRO A 307 17.63 -9.73 -24.14
N GLY A 308 17.18 -9.51 -25.39
CA GLY A 308 16.70 -10.57 -26.27
C GLY A 308 15.19 -10.82 -26.34
N GLY A 309 14.32 -10.01 -25.70
CA GLY A 309 12.87 -10.13 -25.92
C GLY A 309 11.99 -9.27 -25.01
N LYS A 310 10.84 -8.81 -25.53
CA LYS A 310 9.83 -8.07 -24.75
C LYS A 310 8.94 -9.04 -23.96
N GLY A 311 9.15 -9.14 -22.65
CA GLY A 311 8.22 -9.78 -21.71
C GLY A 311 7.45 -8.72 -20.91
N LEU A 312 6.17 -8.99 -20.61
CA LEU A 312 5.30 -8.10 -19.83
C LEU A 312 4.69 -8.89 -18.67
N LEU A 313 4.95 -8.45 -17.43
CA LEU A 313 4.27 -8.97 -16.24
C LEU A 313 3.07 -8.07 -15.93
N ILE A 314 1.88 -8.68 -15.82
CA ILE A 314 0.64 -8.03 -15.40
C ILE A 314 0.13 -8.79 -14.17
N CYS A 315 -0.20 -8.07 -13.10
CA CYS A 315 -0.76 -8.61 -11.87
C CYS A 315 -2.16 -8.02 -11.65
N ARG A 316 -3.18 -8.86 -11.41
CA ARG A 316 -4.60 -8.44 -11.40
C ARG A 316 -5.37 -8.66 -10.09
N SER A 317 -4.92 -9.50 -9.16
CA SER A 317 -5.60 -9.74 -7.87
C SER A 317 -4.60 -10.07 -6.76
N SER A 318 -5.08 -10.16 -5.50
CA SER A 318 -4.24 -10.28 -4.30
C SER A 318 -4.16 -11.67 -3.68
N GLU A 319 -4.77 -12.69 -4.29
CA GLU A 319 -4.85 -14.04 -3.69
C GLU A 319 -4.31 -15.18 -4.59
N ASP A 320 -4.13 -14.93 -5.89
CA ASP A 320 -3.51 -15.89 -6.80
C ASP A 320 -2.17 -15.38 -7.36
N LEU A 321 -1.09 -16.10 -7.06
CA LEU A 321 0.15 -16.04 -7.83
C LEU A 321 0.20 -17.19 -8.84
N HIS A 322 -0.93 -17.43 -9.49
CA HIS A 322 -1.03 -18.24 -10.69
C HIS A 322 -0.63 -17.41 -11.91
N TYR A 323 0.23 -17.99 -12.75
CA TYR A 323 0.38 -17.54 -14.12
C TYR A 323 -0.98 -17.74 -14.80
N ILE A 324 -1.53 -16.73 -15.48
CA ILE A 324 -2.84 -16.86 -16.15
C ILE A 324 -2.71 -17.87 -17.31
N CYS A 325 -3.08 -19.11 -17.03
CA CYS A 325 -3.78 -20.00 -17.93
C CYS A 325 -5.22 -20.11 -17.40
N ASP A 326 -6.19 -20.27 -18.30
CA ASP A 326 -7.62 -20.38 -17.96
C ASP A 326 -7.93 -21.60 -17.08
N PRO A 327 -9.05 -21.57 -16.32
CA PRO A 327 -9.47 -22.67 -15.46
C PRO A 327 -10.11 -23.78 -16.30
N SER A 328 -9.33 -24.82 -16.62
CA SER A 328 -9.85 -26.05 -17.21
C SER A 328 -9.20 -27.30 -16.62
N ASP A 329 -9.23 -27.43 -15.29
CA ASP A 329 -9.08 -28.71 -14.62
C ASP A 329 -10.35 -28.98 -13.81
N GLY A 330 -11.17 -29.89 -14.34
CA GLY A 330 -12.41 -30.30 -13.72
C GLY A 330 -12.18 -31.19 -12.51
N ILE A 331 -13.00 -30.97 -11.49
CA ILE A 331 -13.22 -31.81 -10.32
C ILE A 331 -13.11 -33.31 -10.65
N SER A 332 -12.32 -34.05 -9.89
CA SER A 332 -12.53 -35.49 -9.70
C SER A 332 -12.33 -35.91 -8.23
N GLY A 333 -13.42 -36.35 -7.60
CA GLY A 333 -13.38 -37.43 -6.60
C GLY A 333 -12.85 -37.14 -5.19
N LEU A 334 -13.43 -36.20 -4.45
CA LEU A 334 -13.47 -36.28 -2.98
C LEU A 334 -14.93 -36.38 -2.52
N ARG A 335 -15.36 -37.60 -2.18
CA ARG A 335 -16.67 -37.86 -1.56
C ARG A 335 -16.64 -37.34 -0.12
N ALA A 336 -17.42 -36.30 0.15
CA ALA A 336 -17.92 -36.01 1.50
C ALA A 336 -19.42 -36.29 1.51
N GLY A 337 -19.85 -37.29 2.28
CA GLY A 337 -21.27 -37.52 2.54
C GLY A 337 -21.77 -36.50 3.56
N TYR A 338 -22.93 -35.92 3.29
CA TYR A 338 -23.70 -35.14 4.26
C TYR A 338 -25.18 -35.35 3.95
N GLU A 339 -25.87 -36.12 4.78
CA GLU A 339 -27.33 -36.10 4.87
C GLU A 339 -27.75 -35.59 6.25
N ALA A 340 -28.86 -34.87 6.28
CA ALA A 340 -29.20 -33.98 7.37
C ALA A 340 -29.98 -34.66 8.51
N THR A 341 -29.76 -34.20 9.74
CA THR A 341 -30.74 -34.27 10.83
C THR A 341 -31.91 -33.34 10.46
N GLY A 342 -33.08 -33.80 10.01
CA GLY A 342 -34.16 -34.51 10.74
C GLY A 342 -35.46 -33.68 10.55
N ALA A 343 -36.67 -34.01 11.01
CA ALA A 343 -37.40 -35.18 11.54
C ALA A 343 -38.90 -34.75 11.65
N PRO A 344 -39.92 -35.57 12.02
CA PRO A 344 -39.98 -37.02 12.30
C PRO A 344 -41.02 -37.76 11.40
N ALA A 345 -41.19 -39.08 11.59
CA ALA A 345 -42.33 -39.85 11.07
C ALA A 345 -43.19 -40.38 12.23
N ASN A 346 -44.51 -40.32 12.08
CA ASN A 346 -45.46 -41.07 12.91
C ASN A 346 -45.80 -42.39 12.20
N ASP A 347 -45.79 -43.47 12.97
CA ASP A 347 -46.44 -44.77 12.71
C ASP A 347 -48.00 -44.62 12.71
N PRO A 348 -48.79 -45.64 12.32
CA PRO A 348 -48.45 -47.07 12.16
C PRO A 348 -48.74 -47.73 10.80
#